data_AF-F1B0A0-F1
#
_entry.id   AF-F1B0A0-F1
#
_cell.length_a   1.000
_cell.length_b   1.000
_cell.length_c   1.000
_cell.angle_alpha   90.00
_cell.angle_beta   90.00
_cell.angle_gamma   90.00
#
_symmetry.space_group_name_H-M   'P 1'
#
loop_
_entity.id
_entity.type
_entity.pdbx_description
1 polymer ?
#
loop_
_entity_poly.entity_id
_entity_poly.type
_entity_poly.pdbx_seq_one_letter_code
_entity_poly.pdbx_strand_id
1 'polypeptide(L)'
;NKSVMLNNCVGCPPVCYNDITDARKISELNKRWPQLKYKDDVGIDKQYLWKKEFLKHGSCGIKRYQQPAYFDLAINLKDKFDLLSTLRNHGITPGSTYQLDDIEKAIKTVSIKVPSLKCIEKYPGDV
;
A
#
# COMPACT_ATOMS: atom_id res chain seq x y z
N ASN A 1 0.19 14.37 17.80
CA ASN A 1 0.53 12.96 18.09
C ASN A 1 1.69 12.56 17.17
N LYS A 2 2.94 12.49 17.66
CA LYS A 2 4.10 12.11 16.83
C LYS A 2 4.23 10.59 16.81
N SER A 3 3.47 9.90 15.96
CA SER A 3 3.65 8.45 15.80
C SER A 3 4.94 8.18 15.04
N VAL A 4 5.86 7.41 15.64
CA VAL A 4 7.07 6.95 14.94
C VAL A 4 6.73 5.69 14.18
N MET A 5 7.03 5.67 12.87
CA MET A 5 6.87 4.47 12.05
C MET A 5 7.89 3.42 12.48
N LEU A 6 7.40 2.22 12.85
CA LEU A 6 8.26 1.09 13.17
C LEU A 6 8.86 0.51 11.90
N ASN A 7 10.17 0.24 11.95
CA ASN A 7 10.97 -0.25 10.83
C ASN A 7 12.03 -1.23 11.33
N ASN A 8 12.33 -2.27 10.54
CA ASN A 8 13.46 -3.17 10.72
C ASN A 8 13.55 -3.79 12.13
N CYS A 9 12.42 -4.17 12.73
CA CYS A 9 12.39 -4.60 14.12
C CYS A 9 13.06 -5.95 14.37
N VAL A 10 12.88 -6.89 13.44
CA VAL A 10 13.46 -8.24 13.52
C VAL A 10 13.86 -8.68 12.11
N GLY A 11 15.05 -9.23 11.97
CA GLY A 11 15.56 -9.79 10.70
C GLY A 11 15.67 -11.31 10.75
N CYS A 12 16.21 -11.88 9.67
CA CYS A 12 16.59 -13.29 9.60
C CYS A 12 17.86 -13.51 10.47
N PRO A 13 18.01 -14.63 11.23
CA PRO A 13 17.20 -15.85 11.21
C PRO A 13 15.85 -15.85 11.94
N PRO A 14 15.55 -15.01 12.95
CA PRO A 14 14.26 -15.11 13.66
C PRO A 14 13.03 -14.85 12.79
N VAL A 15 13.14 -13.94 11.82
CA VAL A 15 12.06 -13.61 10.87
C VAL A 15 12.64 -13.47 9.48
N CYS A 16 12.40 -14.46 8.64
CA CYS A 16 12.78 -14.46 7.23
C CYS A 16 11.53 -14.33 6.36
N TYR A 17 11.69 -13.85 5.13
CA TYR A 17 10.62 -13.85 4.14
C TYR A 17 10.50 -15.23 3.50
N ASN A 18 9.29 -15.77 3.46
CA ASN A 18 9.00 -17.01 2.76
C ASN A 18 8.38 -16.68 1.40
N ASP A 19 8.99 -17.12 0.30
CA ASP A 19 8.45 -16.81 -1.02
C ASP A 19 7.03 -17.35 -1.17
N ILE A 20 6.12 -16.52 -1.69
CA ILE A 20 4.72 -16.87 -1.86
C ILE A 20 4.60 -17.70 -3.13
N THR A 21 4.17 -18.95 -3.02
CA THR A 21 4.04 -19.88 -4.16
C THR A 21 2.59 -20.17 -4.53
N ASP A 22 1.63 -19.81 -3.68
CA ASP A 22 0.20 -19.98 -3.95
C ASP A 22 -0.25 -19.03 -5.07
N ALA A 23 -0.64 -19.61 -6.21
CA ALA A 23 -0.98 -18.85 -7.42
C ALA A 23 -2.16 -17.88 -7.22
N ARG A 24 -3.14 -18.26 -6.37
CA ARG A 24 -4.27 -17.39 -6.04
C ARG A 24 -3.79 -16.17 -5.25
N LYS A 25 -2.95 -16.38 -4.23
CA LYS A 25 -2.38 -15.31 -3.42
C LYS A 25 -1.50 -14.37 -4.23
N ILE A 26 -0.69 -14.92 -5.15
CA ILE A 26 0.10 -14.14 -6.11
C ILE A 26 -0.81 -13.27 -6.97
N SER A 27 -1.87 -13.84 -7.55
CA SER A 27 -2.82 -13.10 -8.39
C SER A 27 -3.49 -11.96 -7.61
N GLU A 28 -3.95 -12.24 -6.39
CA GLU A 28 -4.63 -11.27 -5.54
C GLU A 28 -3.69 -10.13 -5.10
N LEU A 29 -2.43 -10.45 -4.78
CA LEU A 29 -1.40 -9.45 -4.46
C LEU A 29 -0.99 -8.65 -5.68
N ASN A 30 -0.77 -9.28 -6.85
CA ASN A 30 -0.37 -8.56 -8.05
C ASN A 30 -1.44 -7.54 -8.49
N LYS A 31 -2.72 -7.90 -8.36
CA LYS A 31 -3.84 -7.01 -8.66
C LYS A 31 -3.93 -5.80 -7.72
N ARG A 32 -3.59 -5.96 -6.44
CA ARG A 32 -3.86 -4.97 -5.38
C ARG A 32 -2.63 -4.22 -4.88
N TRP A 33 -1.48 -4.85 -5.02
CA TRP A 33 -0.17 -4.35 -4.62
C TRP A 33 0.86 -4.66 -5.72
N PRO A 34 0.65 -4.13 -6.95
CA PRO A 34 1.54 -4.36 -8.07
C PRO A 34 2.92 -3.78 -7.83
N GLN A 35 3.93 -4.38 -8.44
CA GLN A 35 5.34 -4.00 -8.28
C GLN A 35 5.80 -3.13 -9.44
N LEU A 36 5.24 -1.92 -9.55
CA LEU A 36 5.33 -1.02 -10.71
C LEU A 36 6.75 -0.66 -11.21
N LYS A 37 7.80 -0.97 -10.45
CA LYS A 37 9.21 -0.77 -10.84
C LYS A 37 9.79 -1.93 -11.66
N TYR A 38 9.07 -3.03 -11.76
CA TYR A 38 9.50 -4.26 -12.42
C TYR A 38 8.45 -4.68 -13.43
N LYS A 39 8.85 -5.46 -14.43
CA LYS A 39 7.91 -6.19 -15.29
C LYS A 39 7.11 -7.18 -14.44
N ASP A 40 5.86 -7.43 -14.82
CA ASP A 40 4.94 -8.26 -14.04
C ASP A 40 5.49 -9.67 -13.76
N ASP A 41 6.07 -10.32 -14.77
CA ASP A 41 6.69 -11.65 -14.67
C ASP A 41 7.87 -11.66 -13.69
N VAL A 42 8.76 -10.67 -13.80
CA VAL A 42 9.92 -10.49 -12.90
C VAL A 42 9.46 -10.16 -11.48
N GLY A 43 8.43 -9.33 -11.34
CA GLY A 43 7.83 -8.98 -10.05
C GLY A 43 7.27 -10.21 -9.36
N ILE A 44 6.46 -11.02 -10.06
CA ILE A 44 5.88 -12.24 -9.53
C ILE A 44 6.95 -13.26 -9.12
N ASP A 45 7.95 -13.49 -9.98
CA ASP A 45 9.03 -14.44 -9.73
C ASP A 45 9.90 -14.02 -8.53
N LYS A 46 10.31 -12.74 -8.48
CA LYS A 46 11.29 -12.27 -7.49
C LYS A 46 10.71 -11.67 -6.22
N GLN A 47 9.45 -11.23 -6.27
CA GLN A 47 8.70 -10.68 -5.13
C GLN A 47 9.43 -9.53 -4.41
N TYR A 48 10.25 -8.75 -5.14
CA TYR A 48 11.20 -7.78 -4.57
C TYR A 48 10.54 -6.78 -3.63
N LEU A 49 9.40 -6.20 -4.03
CA LEU A 49 8.67 -5.24 -3.20
C LEU A 49 8.07 -5.92 -1.98
N TRP A 50 7.35 -7.03 -2.18
CA TRP A 50 6.65 -7.73 -1.08
C TRP A 50 7.63 -8.21 -0.01
N LYS A 51 8.77 -8.76 -0.42
CA LYS A 51 9.87 -9.14 0.48
C LYS A 51 10.40 -7.96 1.26
N LYS A 52 10.71 -6.85 0.58
CA LYS A 52 11.24 -5.64 1.21
C LYS A 52 10.26 -5.05 2.22
N GLU A 53 8.99 -4.93 1.86
CA GLU A 53 7.95 -4.35 2.73
C GLU A 53 7.67 -5.25 3.94
N PHE A 54 7.62 -6.57 3.77
CA PHE A 54 7.46 -7.48 4.89
C PHE A 54 8.65 -7.43 5.86
N LEU A 55 9.89 -7.50 5.37
CA LEU A 55 11.07 -7.49 6.24
C LEU A 55 11.24 -6.14 6.95
N LYS A 56 10.95 -5.03 6.26
CA LYS A 56 11.06 -3.68 6.84
C LYS A 56 9.92 -3.36 7.81
N HIS A 57 8.68 -3.70 7.47
CA HIS A 57 7.50 -3.28 8.24
C HIS A 57 6.73 -4.43 8.88
N GLY A 58 6.51 -5.53 8.13
CA GLY A 58 5.77 -6.70 8.63
C GLY A 58 6.45 -7.39 9.82
N SER A 59 7.78 -7.44 9.83
CA SER A 59 8.58 -8.03 10.92
C SER A 59 8.30 -7.40 12.29
N CYS A 60 7.96 -6.12 12.33
CA CYS A 60 7.58 -5.40 13.56
C CYS A 60 6.26 -5.90 14.17
N GLY A 61 5.40 -6.54 13.38
CA GLY A 61 4.11 -7.07 13.81
C GLY A 61 4.09 -8.59 13.99
N ILE A 62 5.23 -9.28 13.87
CA ILE A 62 5.27 -10.73 13.68
C ILE A 62 4.57 -11.54 14.78
N LYS A 63 4.61 -11.07 16.03
CA LYS A 63 3.94 -11.74 17.16
C LYS A 63 2.43 -11.84 16.99
N ARG A 64 1.83 -10.97 16.17
CA ARG A 64 0.38 -10.92 15.92
C ARG A 64 0.01 -11.30 14.49
N TYR A 65 0.82 -10.90 13.52
CA TYR A 65 0.57 -11.12 12.11
C TYR A 65 1.79 -11.78 11.46
N GLN A 66 1.72 -13.11 11.34
CA GLN A 66 2.65 -13.86 10.50
C GLN A 66 2.52 -13.42 9.04
N GLN A 67 3.51 -13.74 8.19
CA GLN A 67 3.58 -13.22 6.82
C GLN A 67 2.28 -13.33 6.01
N PRO A 68 1.56 -14.48 5.97
CA PRO A 68 0.30 -14.56 5.23
C PRO A 68 -0.75 -13.56 5.75
N ALA A 69 -0.92 -13.50 7.07
CA ALA A 69 -1.88 -12.60 7.73
C ALA A 69 -1.51 -11.12 7.56
N TYR A 70 -0.22 -10.78 7.48
CA TYR A 70 0.24 -9.42 7.15
C TYR A 70 -0.27 -8.99 5.77
N PHE A 71 -0.08 -9.84 4.75
CA PHE A 71 -0.54 -9.54 3.39
C PHE A 71 -2.06 -9.57 3.26
N ASP A 72 -2.75 -10.51 3.93
CA ASP A 72 -4.22 -10.55 3.97
C ASP A 72 -4.79 -9.26 4.59
N LEU A 73 -4.22 -8.81 5.71
CA LEU A 73 -4.66 -7.58 6.36
C LEU A 73 -4.47 -6.36 5.45
N ALA A 74 -3.32 -6.25 4.77
CA ALA A 74 -3.07 -5.16 3.84
C ALA A 74 -4.08 -5.14 2.68
N ILE A 75 -4.36 -6.30 2.07
CA ILE A 75 -5.37 -6.45 1.02
C ILE A 75 -6.75 -6.04 1.52
N ASN A 76 -7.16 -6.55 2.69
CA ASN A 76 -8.47 -6.27 3.26
C ASN A 76 -8.65 -4.78 3.59
N LEU A 77 -7.60 -4.12 4.09
CA LEU A 77 -7.63 -2.68 4.33
C LEU A 77 -7.71 -1.88 3.04
N LYS A 78 -6.98 -2.28 1.99
CA LYS A 78 -7.04 -1.63 0.67
C LYS A 78 -8.42 -1.76 0.05
N ASP A 79 -9.05 -2.93 0.14
CA ASP A 79 -10.38 -3.17 -0.44
C ASP A 79 -11.52 -2.50 0.35
N LYS A 80 -11.27 -2.10 1.61
CA LYS A 80 -12.24 -1.36 2.43
C LYS A 80 -12.49 0.07 1.94
N PHE A 81 -11.55 0.67 1.20
CA PHE A 81 -11.63 2.07 0.78
C PHE A 81 -11.48 2.19 -0.73
N ASP A 82 -12.60 2.40 -1.43
CA ASP A 82 -12.57 2.83 -2.82
C ASP A 82 -12.40 4.36 -2.90
N LEU A 83 -11.14 4.78 -2.77
CA LEU A 83 -10.79 6.20 -2.77
C LEU A 83 -11.10 6.87 -4.12
N LEU A 84 -10.96 6.16 -5.23
CA LEU A 84 -11.22 6.74 -6.55
C LEU A 84 -12.70 7.04 -6.74
N SER A 85 -13.57 6.10 -6.41
CA SER A 85 -15.02 6.32 -6.46
C SER A 85 -15.46 7.38 -5.46
N THR A 86 -14.88 7.38 -4.26
CA THR A 86 -15.13 8.42 -3.24
C THR A 86 -14.80 9.81 -3.80
N LEU A 87 -13.61 9.99 -4.38
CA LEU A 87 -13.21 11.27 -4.97
C LEU A 87 -14.14 11.68 -6.12
N ARG A 88 -14.48 10.75 -7.02
CA ARG A 88 -15.39 11.01 -8.14
C ARG A 88 -16.78 11.45 -7.70
N ASN A 89 -17.32 10.85 -6.64
CA ASN A 89 -18.63 11.24 -6.08
C ASN A 89 -18.61 12.66 -5.49
N HIS A 90 -17.43 13.18 -5.16
CA HIS A 90 -17.21 14.56 -4.74
C HIS A 90 -16.76 15.48 -5.88
N GLY A 91 -16.90 15.06 -7.14
CA GLY A 91 -16.52 15.85 -8.32
C GLY A 91 -15.01 15.91 -8.56
N ILE A 92 -14.22 15.10 -7.86
CA ILE A 92 -12.75 15.06 -7.99
C ILE A 92 -12.37 13.91 -8.92
N THR A 93 -12.08 14.24 -10.17
CA THR A 93 -11.66 13.31 -11.22
C THR A 93 -10.18 13.51 -11.61
N PRO A 94 -9.47 12.44 -12.01
CA PRO A 94 -8.13 12.57 -12.58
C PRO A 94 -8.10 13.54 -13.79
N GLY A 95 -7.00 14.27 -13.96
CA GLY A 95 -6.79 15.20 -15.08
C GLY A 95 -7.08 16.68 -14.78
N SER A 96 -7.40 17.03 -13.54
CA SER A 96 -7.66 18.42 -13.12
C SER A 96 -6.99 18.73 -11.79
N THR A 97 -6.98 20.01 -11.42
CA THR A 97 -6.42 20.52 -10.16
C THR A 97 -7.53 20.83 -9.16
N TYR A 98 -7.32 20.48 -7.90
CA TYR A 98 -8.27 20.68 -6.81
C TYR A 98 -7.55 21.23 -5.58
N GLN A 99 -8.30 21.90 -4.71
CA GLN A 99 -7.76 22.34 -3.43
C GLN A 99 -7.51 21.14 -2.51
N LEU A 100 -6.43 21.21 -1.73
CA LEU A 100 -6.06 20.16 -0.79
C LEU A 100 -7.21 19.83 0.18
N ASP A 101 -7.86 20.87 0.70
CA ASP A 101 -8.98 20.76 1.63
C ASP A 101 -10.17 19.98 1.06
N ASP A 102 -10.43 20.09 -0.25
CA ASP A 102 -11.54 19.38 -0.89
C ASP A 102 -11.23 17.87 -0.98
N ILE A 103 -9.98 17.52 -1.29
CA ILE A 103 -9.50 16.14 -1.30
C ILE A 103 -9.56 15.54 0.11
N GLU A 104 -9.10 16.29 1.12
CA GLU A 104 -9.15 15.84 2.52
C GLU A 104 -10.58 15.61 2.99
N LYS A 105 -11.49 16.55 2.72
CA LYS A 105 -12.92 16.43 3.09
C LYS A 105 -13.56 15.22 2.42
N ALA A 106 -13.32 15.01 1.13
CA ALA A 106 -13.87 13.87 0.39
C ALA A 106 -13.40 12.54 1.00
N ILE A 107 -12.11 12.37 1.24
CA ILE A 107 -11.57 11.11 1.80
C ILE A 107 -12.02 10.91 3.25
N LYS A 108 -12.14 11.98 4.04
CA LYS A 108 -12.58 11.91 5.45
C LYS A 108 -13.97 11.28 5.59
N THR A 109 -14.83 11.37 4.58
CA THR A 109 -16.16 10.72 4.58
C THR A 109 -16.08 9.21 4.74
N VAL A 110 -14.98 8.57 4.31
CA VAL A 110 -14.78 7.12 4.39
C VAL A 110 -13.70 6.72 5.40
N SER A 111 -12.69 7.55 5.66
CA SER A 111 -11.54 7.19 6.50
C SER A 111 -11.73 7.40 8.02
N ILE A 112 -12.88 7.92 8.48
CA ILE A 112 -13.23 8.29 9.87
C ILE A 112 -12.35 9.41 10.46
N LYS A 113 -11.09 9.51 10.06
CA LYS A 113 -10.12 10.56 10.40
C LYS A 113 -9.59 11.25 9.14
N VAL A 114 -9.05 12.46 9.31
CA VAL A 114 -8.38 13.19 8.24
C VAL A 114 -7.19 12.36 7.73
N PRO A 115 -7.08 12.11 6.41
CA PRO A 115 -5.96 11.37 5.83
C PRO A 115 -4.65 12.17 5.91
N SER A 116 -3.51 11.49 5.84
CA SER A 116 -2.23 12.15 5.59
C SER A 116 -1.96 12.18 4.09
N LEU A 117 -2.16 13.34 3.47
CA LEU A 117 -1.89 13.54 2.05
C LEU A 117 -0.39 13.78 1.81
N LYS A 118 0.13 13.22 0.72
CA LYS A 118 1.51 13.42 0.25
C LYS A 118 1.45 13.81 -1.22
N CYS A 119 1.94 15.00 -1.54
CA CYS A 119 2.03 15.50 -2.91
C CYS A 119 3.44 15.26 -3.48
N ILE A 120 3.52 15.12 -4.80
CA ILE A 120 4.77 15.10 -5.55
C ILE A 120 4.71 16.32 -6.47
N GLU A 121 5.74 17.15 -6.46
CA GLU A 121 5.85 18.26 -7.42
C GLU A 121 6.03 17.68 -8.82
N LYS A 122 5.16 18.08 -9.75
CA LYS A 122 5.38 17.82 -11.17
C LYS A 122 6.31 18.89 -11.71
N TYR A 123 7.46 18.48 -12.25
CA TYR A 123 8.29 19.40 -13.03
C TYR A 123 7.66 19.61 -14.42
N PRO A 124 7.81 20.81 -15.03
CA PRO A 124 7.32 21.05 -16.37
C PRO A 124 7.93 20.04 -17.35
N GLY A 125 7.10 19.24 -18.02
CA GLY A 125 7.52 18.25 -19.04
C GLY A 125 7.19 16.79 -18.74
N ASP A 126 6.82 16.46 -17.49
CA ASP A 126 6.37 15.10 -17.14
C ASP A 126 4.87 14.94 -17.49
N VAL A 127 4.61 14.41 -18.70
CA VAL A 127 3.27 14.07 -19.19
C VAL A 127 2.74 12.83 -18.48
#